data_AF-A0A0S7EZY7-F1
#
_entry.id   AF-A0A0S7EZY7-F1
#
_cell.length_a   1.000
_cell.length_b   1.000
_cell.length_c   1.000
_cell.angle_alpha   90.00
_cell.angle_beta   90.00
_cell.angle_gamma   90.00
#
_symmetry.space_group_name_H-M   'P 1'
#
loop_
_entity.id
_entity.type
_entity.pdbx_description
1 polymer ?
#
loop_
_entity_poly.entity_id
_entity_poly.type
_entity_poly.pdbx_seq_one_letter_code
_entity_poly.pdbx_strand_id
1 'polypeptide(L)'
;MVLSRGMIITKGSLVHGTLTTGSVSITADMVPFFRLIGYYHGNNGDIIADSVWVDVRDECEIKVTVQHNTQPVVGKPLDLEIDLHGQDATVALLAVDKAFYGLKADNKLTAKQVFSTMASYDLGCTYSGGSDPAKVLVDAGLSFTSQAKSAWRQDFRCAPQNVRSRRAVDLLEEKRKLASEYDDAELKICCKNAFSLIPMNENTCETRSRRVFLVKKIRRVQMLSKSAALQLRS
;
A
#
# COMPACT_ATOMS: atom_id res chain seq x y z
N MET A 1 -23.64 11.81 -6.41
CA MET A 1 -23.73 10.58 -5.58
C MET A 1 -22.38 10.33 -4.94
N VAL A 2 -22.36 9.86 -3.69
CA VAL A 2 -21.13 9.60 -2.94
C VAL A 2 -21.02 8.11 -2.64
N LEU A 3 -19.88 7.51 -2.97
CA LEU A 3 -19.54 6.12 -2.67
C LEU A 3 -18.37 6.06 -1.69
N SER A 4 -18.44 5.18 -0.71
CA SER A 4 -17.29 4.84 0.14
C SER A 4 -17.35 3.37 0.50
N ARG A 5 -16.19 2.71 0.62
CA ARG A 5 -16.08 1.28 0.99
C ARG A 5 -16.97 0.35 0.13
N GLY A 6 -17.10 0.67 -1.17
CA GLY A 6 -17.93 -0.09 -2.11
C GLY A 6 -19.44 0.12 -1.96
N MET A 7 -19.89 1.02 -1.09
CA MET A 7 -21.30 1.32 -0.82
C MET A 7 -21.69 2.74 -1.23
N ILE A 8 -22.93 2.92 -1.67
CA ILE A 8 -23.50 4.25 -1.91
C ILE A 8 -23.98 4.81 -0.57
N ILE A 9 -23.28 5.81 -0.03
CA ILE A 9 -23.61 6.42 1.26
C ILE A 9 -24.55 7.62 1.12
N THR A 10 -24.51 8.32 -0.01
CA THR A 10 -25.36 9.52 -0.22
C THR A 10 -25.73 9.68 -1.68
N LYS A 11 -27.00 10.02 -1.93
CA LYS A 11 -27.52 10.36 -3.26
C LYS A 11 -28.20 11.72 -3.21
N GLY A 12 -28.18 12.42 -4.33
CA GLY A 12 -28.79 13.74 -4.48
C GLY A 12 -28.76 14.17 -5.93
N SER A 13 -29.57 15.17 -6.26
CA SER A 13 -29.69 15.77 -7.59
C SER A 13 -29.63 17.28 -7.45
N LEU A 14 -28.97 17.92 -8.41
CA LEU A 14 -28.98 19.37 -8.54
C LEU A 14 -29.69 19.72 -9.86
N VAL A 15 -30.32 20.90 -9.90
CA VAL A 15 -30.96 21.40 -11.11
C VAL A 15 -29.87 21.68 -12.14
N HIS A 16 -30.09 21.23 -13.38
CA HIS A 16 -29.15 21.45 -14.47
C HIS A 16 -29.11 22.93 -14.88
N GLY A 17 -27.91 23.48 -15.00
CA GLY A 17 -27.65 24.85 -15.47
C GLY A 17 -26.23 24.97 -16.03
N THR A 18 -25.86 26.15 -16.52
CA THR A 18 -24.53 26.43 -17.10
C THR A 18 -23.38 26.21 -16.12
N LEU A 19 -23.60 26.57 -14.85
CA LEU A 19 -22.75 26.22 -13.73
C LEU A 19 -23.65 25.85 -12.55
N THR A 20 -23.44 24.67 -12.00
CA THR A 20 -24.17 24.20 -10.83
C THR A 20 -23.17 23.88 -9.74
N THR A 21 -23.31 24.52 -8.59
CA THR A 21 -22.45 24.30 -7.43
C THR A 21 -23.19 23.50 -6.37
N GLY A 22 -22.46 22.63 -5.67
CA GLY A 22 -22.99 21.83 -4.58
C GLY A 22 -21.94 21.67 -3.49
N SER A 23 -22.40 21.52 -2.25
CA SER A 23 -21.54 21.26 -1.09
C SER A 23 -21.75 19.84 -0.61
N VAL A 24 -20.64 19.14 -0.32
CA VAL A 24 -20.65 17.83 0.33
C VAL A 24 -19.95 17.98 1.68
N SER A 25 -20.69 17.75 2.76
CA SER A 25 -20.11 17.71 4.11
C SER A 25 -19.42 16.37 4.32
N ILE A 26 -18.14 16.41 4.69
CA ILE A 26 -17.35 15.21 4.97
C ILE A 26 -17.79 14.61 6.31
N THR A 27 -18.06 13.31 6.33
CA THR A 27 -18.51 12.55 7.51
C THR A 27 -17.58 11.36 7.78
N ALA A 28 -17.67 10.76 8.97
CA ALA A 28 -16.85 9.60 9.33
C ALA A 28 -17.04 8.40 8.38
N ASP A 29 -18.23 8.27 7.79
CA ASP A 29 -18.55 7.22 6.81
C ASP A 29 -17.75 7.30 5.51
N MET A 30 -17.09 8.43 5.27
CA MET A 30 -16.25 8.69 4.11
C MET A 30 -14.78 8.31 4.31
N VAL A 31 -14.40 7.83 5.51
CA VAL A 31 -13.04 7.38 5.83
C VAL A 31 -12.82 5.94 5.31
N PRO A 32 -11.66 5.62 4.72
CA PRO A 32 -10.48 6.46 4.52
C PRO A 32 -10.57 7.37 3.29
N PHE A 33 -11.44 7.05 2.33
CA PHE A 33 -11.69 7.90 1.17
C PHE A 33 -13.10 7.66 0.63
N PHE A 34 -13.53 8.55 -0.26
CA PHE A 34 -14.78 8.41 -0.99
C PHE A 34 -14.64 8.80 -2.46
N ARG A 35 -15.61 8.36 -3.26
CA ARG A 35 -15.76 8.72 -4.67
C ARG A 35 -17.01 9.58 -4.82
N LEU A 36 -16.83 10.79 -5.34
CA LEU A 36 -17.94 11.64 -5.75
C LEU A 36 -18.19 11.41 -7.24
N ILE A 37 -19.40 10.96 -7.56
CA ILE A 37 -19.82 10.69 -8.93
C ILE A 37 -20.93 11.65 -9.31
N GLY A 38 -20.69 12.44 -10.35
CA GLY A 38 -21.68 13.26 -11.02
C GLY A 38 -22.11 12.57 -12.31
N TYR A 39 -23.42 12.49 -12.55
CA TYR A 39 -23.92 12.00 -13.83
C TYR A 39 -25.18 12.76 -14.25
N TYR A 40 -25.36 12.83 -15.56
CA TYR A 40 -26.51 13.39 -16.24
C TYR A 40 -27.04 12.36 -17.22
N HIS A 41 -28.37 12.23 -17.30
CA HIS A 41 -29.02 11.39 -18.30
C HIS A 41 -29.86 12.28 -19.22
N GLY A 42 -29.65 12.15 -20.53
CA GLY A 42 -30.43 12.83 -21.55
C GLY A 42 -31.71 12.08 -21.90
N ASN A 43 -32.61 12.76 -22.61
CA ASN A 43 -33.90 12.19 -23.05
C ASN A 43 -33.75 10.98 -23.99
N ASN A 44 -32.62 10.88 -24.69
CA ASN A 44 -32.33 9.78 -25.62
C ASN A 44 -31.71 8.55 -24.93
N GLY A 45 -31.57 8.56 -23.60
CA GLY A 45 -30.92 7.50 -22.84
C GLY A 45 -29.39 7.64 -22.76
N ASP A 46 -28.81 8.70 -23.33
CA ASP A 46 -27.38 8.99 -23.23
C ASP A 46 -27.01 9.36 -21.78
N ILE A 47 -25.87 8.84 -21.32
CA ILE A 47 -25.33 9.13 -19.99
C ILE A 47 -23.99 9.84 -20.15
N ILE A 48 -23.86 10.97 -19.45
CA ILE A 48 -22.58 11.66 -19.23
C ILE A 48 -22.27 11.51 -17.75
N ALA A 49 -21.06 11.07 -17.43
CA ALA A 49 -20.64 10.86 -16.05
C ALA A 49 -19.19 11.27 -15.88
N ASP A 50 -18.88 11.80 -14.71
CA ASP A 50 -17.53 12.04 -14.23
C ASP A 50 -17.43 11.65 -12.76
N SER A 51 -16.21 11.32 -12.32
CA SER A 51 -15.94 10.89 -10.95
C SER A 51 -14.64 11.46 -10.44
N VAL A 52 -14.66 11.84 -9.16
CA VAL A 52 -13.47 12.28 -8.42
C VAL A 52 -13.29 11.38 -7.22
N TRP A 53 -12.06 10.91 -7.02
CA TRP A 53 -11.64 10.25 -5.78
C TRP A 53 -11.08 11.28 -4.80
N VAL A 54 -11.54 11.23 -3.56
CA VAL A 54 -11.16 12.18 -2.50
C VAL A 54 -10.62 11.43 -1.30
N ASP A 55 -9.34 11.65 -1.02
CA ASP A 55 -8.67 11.15 0.18
C ASP A 55 -9.19 11.90 1.41
N VAL A 56 -9.59 11.16 2.43
CA VAL A 56 -10.01 11.70 3.72
C VAL A 56 -8.96 11.32 4.74
N ARG A 57 -8.80 12.15 5.76
CA ARG A 57 -7.86 11.81 6.82
C ARG A 57 -8.34 10.55 7.56
N ASP A 58 -7.41 9.61 7.71
CA ASP A 58 -7.53 8.40 8.53
C ASP A 58 -7.75 8.73 10.01
N GLU A 59 -9.00 8.99 10.39
CA GLU A 59 -9.43 9.20 11.78
C GLU A 59 -10.62 8.29 12.11
N CYS A 60 -10.60 7.70 13.30
CA CYS A 60 -11.74 6.94 13.81
C CYS A 60 -12.88 7.91 14.18
N GLU A 61 -14.12 7.46 13.99
CA GLU A 61 -15.33 8.18 14.42
C GLU A 61 -15.32 8.47 15.92
N ILE A 62 -14.85 7.49 16.71
CA ILE A 62 -14.72 7.58 18.17
C ILE A 62 -13.23 7.54 18.53
N LYS A 63 -12.75 8.59 19.19
CA LYS A 63 -11.38 8.66 19.73
C LYS A 63 -11.34 8.02 21.12
N VAL A 64 -11.45 6.69 21.15
CA VAL A 64 -11.39 5.93 22.41
C VAL A 64 -10.04 6.15 23.09
N THR A 65 -10.06 6.58 24.35
CA THR A 65 -8.84 6.65 25.17
C THR A 65 -8.92 5.68 26.33
N VAL A 66 -7.79 5.07 26.68
CA VAL A 66 -7.65 4.18 27.82
C VAL A 66 -6.57 4.76 28.72
N GLN A 67 -6.94 5.08 29.95
CA GLN A 67 -6.07 5.75 30.91
C GLN A 67 -6.10 5.03 32.25
N HIS A 68 -5.06 5.28 33.06
CA HIS A 68 -5.02 4.85 34.44
C HIS A 68 -4.39 5.98 35.27
N ASN A 69 -4.97 6.26 36.44
CA ASN A 69 -4.59 7.42 37.25
C ASN A 69 -3.52 7.09 38.31
N THR A 70 -3.20 5.80 38.50
CA THR A 70 -2.27 5.33 39.52
C THR A 70 -1.11 4.55 38.92
N GLN A 71 0.04 4.58 39.59
CA GLN A 71 1.19 3.77 39.18
C GLN A 71 0.82 2.28 39.32
N PRO A 72 0.99 1.46 38.28
CA PRO A 72 0.67 0.03 38.37
C PRO A 72 1.57 -0.66 39.40
N VAL A 73 0.97 -1.42 40.33
CA VAL A 73 1.67 -2.21 41.34
C VAL A 73 1.39 -3.69 41.10
N VAL A 74 2.45 -4.50 41.05
CA VAL A 74 2.36 -5.94 40.81
C VAL A 74 1.45 -6.59 41.85
N GLY A 75 0.49 -7.39 41.38
CA GLY A 75 -0.45 -8.12 42.23
C GLY A 75 -1.56 -7.28 42.85
N LYS A 76 -1.68 -5.99 42.49
CA LYS A 76 -2.80 -5.14 42.91
C LYS A 76 -3.78 -4.88 41.76
N PRO A 77 -5.08 -4.74 42.05
CA PRO A 77 -6.04 -4.25 41.06
C PRO A 77 -5.63 -2.89 40.51
N LEU A 78 -5.88 -2.68 39.22
CA LEU A 78 -5.69 -1.42 38.52
C LEU A 78 -7.01 -1.04 37.88
N ASP A 79 -7.50 0.16 38.20
CA ASP A 79 -8.68 0.72 37.56
C ASP A 79 -8.28 1.36 36.23
N LEU A 80 -8.96 0.95 35.16
CA LEU A 80 -8.83 1.52 33.83
C LEU A 80 -10.02 2.43 33.55
N GLU A 81 -9.72 3.65 33.14
CA GLU A 81 -10.70 4.62 32.67
C GLU A 81 -10.76 4.56 31.15
N ILE A 82 -11.95 4.31 30.60
CA ILE A 82 -12.20 4.22 29.16
C ILE A 82 -13.14 5.35 28.79
N ASP A 83 -12.62 6.34 28.06
CA ASP A 83 -13.40 7.48 27.59
C ASP A 83 -13.91 7.22 26.17
N LEU A 84 -15.23 7.19 26.03
CA LEU A 84 -15.96 7.07 24.75
C LEU A 84 -16.55 8.40 24.28
N HIS A 85 -16.23 9.51 24.96
CA HIS A 85 -16.71 10.85 24.66
C HIS A 85 -18.25 10.95 24.57
N GLY A 86 -18.94 10.23 25.48
CA GLY A 86 -20.40 10.21 25.53
C GLY A 86 -21.09 9.42 24.42
N GLN A 87 -20.35 8.61 23.66
CA GLN A 87 -20.90 7.71 22.65
C GLN A 87 -21.05 6.28 23.17
N ASP A 88 -22.07 5.58 22.70
CA ASP A 88 -22.29 4.16 23.00
C ASP A 88 -21.47 3.29 22.04
N ALA A 89 -20.50 2.54 22.58
CA ALA A 89 -19.66 1.65 21.79
C ALA A 89 -19.30 0.37 22.55
N THR A 90 -19.06 -0.71 21.80
CA THR A 90 -18.49 -1.94 22.36
C THR A 90 -16.97 -1.85 22.35
N VAL A 91 -16.35 -2.04 23.51
CA VAL A 91 -14.90 -1.96 23.66
C VAL A 91 -14.33 -3.36 23.87
N ALA A 92 -13.38 -3.75 23.03
CA ALA A 92 -12.59 -4.97 23.19
C ALA A 92 -11.21 -4.62 23.74
N LEU A 93 -10.87 -5.16 24.91
CA LEU A 93 -9.58 -4.95 25.55
C LEU A 93 -8.65 -6.15 25.29
N LEU A 94 -7.40 -5.85 24.97
CA LEU A 94 -6.34 -6.84 24.80
C LEU A 94 -5.11 -6.43 25.60
N ALA A 95 -4.69 -7.26 26.54
CA ALA A 95 -3.44 -7.09 27.27
C ALA A 95 -2.35 -7.94 26.62
N VAL A 96 -1.23 -7.31 26.27
CA VAL A 96 -0.08 -7.98 25.64
C VAL A 96 1.19 -7.56 26.39
N ASP A 97 2.08 -8.50 26.64
CA ASP A 97 3.40 -8.18 27.19
C ASP A 97 4.20 -7.32 26.20
N LYS A 98 4.84 -6.27 26.73
CA LYS A 98 5.62 -5.31 25.96
C LYS A 98 6.74 -5.96 25.14
N ALA A 99 7.35 -7.03 25.63
CA ALA A 99 8.38 -7.77 24.91
C ALA A 99 7.85 -8.35 23.60
N PHE A 100 6.64 -8.93 23.62
CA PHE A 100 5.98 -9.43 22.41
C PHE A 100 5.54 -8.30 21.49
N TYR A 101 5.03 -7.19 22.05
CA TYR A 101 4.62 -6.03 21.26
C TYR A 101 5.81 -5.31 20.59
N GLY A 102 7.01 -5.44 21.18
CA GLY A 102 8.27 -4.89 20.65
C GLY A 102 8.91 -5.74 19.56
N LEU A 103 8.46 -6.99 19.37
CA LEU A 103 8.88 -7.78 18.21
C LEU A 103 8.36 -7.10 16.94
N LYS A 104 9.23 -6.90 15.95
CA LYS A 104 8.84 -6.43 14.61
C LYS A 104 8.12 -7.54 13.84
N ALA A 105 7.03 -8.05 14.39
CA ALA A 105 6.14 -8.95 13.71
C ALA A 105 5.13 -8.13 12.89
N ASP A 106 4.90 -8.53 11.65
CA ASP A 106 3.89 -7.91 10.77
C ASP A 106 2.44 -8.15 11.24
N ASN A 107 2.29 -8.89 12.33
CA ASN A 107 1.01 -9.38 12.87
C ASN A 107 0.36 -8.40 13.87
N LYS A 108 0.96 -7.22 14.08
CA LYS A 108 0.47 -6.23 15.03
C LYS A 108 -0.65 -5.39 14.42
N LEU A 109 -1.85 -5.45 15.01
CA LEU A 109 -2.96 -4.59 14.64
C LEU A 109 -2.58 -3.11 14.83
N THR A 110 -2.64 -2.34 13.74
CA THR A 110 -2.39 -0.89 13.73
C THR A 110 -3.54 -0.17 13.06
N ALA A 111 -3.75 1.11 13.38
CA ALA A 111 -4.73 1.95 12.69
C ALA A 111 -4.52 1.92 11.17
N LYS A 112 -3.27 1.97 10.71
CA LYS A 112 -2.92 1.85 9.29
C LYS A 112 -3.40 0.55 8.65
N GLN A 113 -3.26 -0.59 9.34
CA GLN A 113 -3.78 -1.86 8.84
C GLN A 113 -5.31 -1.83 8.72
N VAL A 114 -6.00 -1.29 9.74
CA VAL A 114 -7.46 -1.15 9.71
C VAL A 114 -7.90 -0.31 8.53
N PHE A 115 -7.34 0.89 8.35
CA PHE A 115 -7.70 1.77 7.22
C PHE A 115 -7.30 1.18 5.86
N SER A 116 -6.16 0.49 5.77
CA SER A 116 -5.77 -0.23 4.54
C SER A 116 -6.73 -1.37 4.21
N THR A 117 -7.25 -2.08 5.22
CA THR A 117 -8.29 -3.10 5.03
C THR A 117 -9.62 -2.45 4.65
N MET A 118 -10.02 -1.35 5.28
CA MET A 118 -11.21 -0.57 4.90
C MET A 118 -11.15 -0.10 3.43
N ALA A 119 -10.00 0.42 3.01
CA ALA A 119 -9.73 0.83 1.63
C ALA A 119 -9.89 -0.33 0.64
N SER A 120 -9.54 -1.56 1.03
CA SER A 120 -9.64 -2.73 0.16
C SER A 120 -11.07 -3.16 -0.18
N TYR A 121 -12.07 -2.65 0.53
CA TYR A 121 -13.49 -2.85 0.20
C TYR A 121 -13.97 -1.93 -0.95
N ASP A 122 -13.19 -0.91 -1.35
CA ASP A 122 -13.53 -0.14 -2.54
C ASP A 122 -13.47 -1.03 -3.78
N LEU A 123 -14.53 -0.96 -4.59
CA LEU A 123 -14.63 -1.68 -5.84
C LEU A 123 -14.10 -0.85 -7.02
N GLY A 124 -13.73 0.41 -6.81
CA GLY A 124 -13.21 1.24 -7.89
C GLY A 124 -11.76 0.94 -8.28
N CYS A 125 -11.43 1.20 -9.55
CA CYS A 125 -10.15 0.85 -10.17
C CYS A 125 -9.31 2.06 -10.59
N THR A 126 -9.93 3.24 -10.73
CA THR A 126 -9.26 4.47 -11.16
C THR A 126 -9.50 5.58 -10.15
N TYR A 127 -8.64 6.58 -10.09
CA TYR A 127 -8.80 7.74 -9.20
C TYR A 127 -9.66 8.85 -9.81
N SER A 128 -9.90 8.81 -11.12
CA SER A 128 -10.57 9.88 -11.86
C SER A 128 -11.43 9.30 -12.96
N GLY A 129 -12.35 10.12 -13.47
CA GLY A 129 -13.09 9.86 -14.70
C GLY A 129 -12.19 9.75 -15.93
N GLY A 130 -12.78 9.27 -17.01
CA GLY A 130 -12.13 9.02 -18.30
C GLY A 130 -13.06 9.38 -19.45
N SER A 131 -12.59 9.15 -20.68
CA SER A 131 -13.30 9.62 -21.88
C SER A 131 -14.59 8.87 -22.22
N ASP A 132 -14.86 7.70 -21.62
CA ASP A 132 -16.12 6.95 -21.77
C ASP A 132 -16.97 7.06 -20.48
N PRO A 133 -18.13 7.73 -20.54
CA PRO A 133 -19.05 7.86 -19.41
C PRO A 133 -19.46 6.55 -18.76
N ALA A 134 -19.61 5.48 -19.55
CA ALA A 134 -19.95 4.17 -19.00
C ALA A 134 -18.80 3.59 -18.19
N LYS A 135 -17.58 3.79 -18.68
CA LYS A 135 -16.36 3.36 -18.01
C LYS A 135 -16.14 4.12 -16.72
N VAL A 136 -16.53 5.39 -16.63
CA VAL A 136 -16.49 6.14 -15.36
C VAL A 136 -17.31 5.46 -14.26
N LEU A 137 -18.54 5.05 -14.57
CA LEU A 137 -19.40 4.37 -13.60
C LEU A 137 -18.84 2.99 -13.23
N VAL A 138 -18.41 2.21 -14.22
CA VAL A 138 -17.87 0.86 -14.01
C VAL A 138 -16.54 0.88 -13.25
N ASP A 139 -15.63 1.78 -13.61
CA ASP A 139 -14.34 1.95 -12.94
C ASP A 139 -14.48 2.56 -11.54
N ALA A 140 -15.62 3.19 -11.22
CA ALA A 140 -15.95 3.60 -9.85
C ALA A 140 -16.59 2.47 -9.02
N GLY A 141 -16.75 1.28 -9.58
CA GLY A 141 -17.31 0.11 -8.88
C GLY A 141 -18.84 -0.02 -9.00
N LEU A 142 -19.48 0.68 -9.94
CA LEU A 142 -20.92 0.61 -10.18
C LEU A 142 -21.28 -0.25 -11.39
N SER A 143 -22.53 -0.71 -11.39
CA SER A 143 -23.21 -1.23 -12.57
C SER A 143 -24.42 -0.36 -12.84
N PHE A 144 -24.72 -0.11 -14.11
CA PHE A 144 -25.88 0.70 -14.49
C PHE A 144 -26.60 0.11 -15.71
N THR A 145 -27.88 0.45 -15.80
CA THR A 145 -28.73 0.15 -16.95
C THR A 145 -29.54 1.38 -17.31
N SER A 146 -29.70 1.62 -18.60
CA SER A 146 -30.47 2.73 -19.18
C SER A 146 -31.11 2.26 -20.48
N GLN A 147 -31.95 3.10 -21.08
CA GLN A 147 -32.62 2.76 -22.35
C GLN A 147 -31.63 2.52 -23.49
N ALA A 148 -30.50 3.23 -23.52
CA ALA A 148 -29.52 3.16 -24.61
C ALA A 148 -28.33 2.22 -24.30
N LYS A 149 -27.92 2.13 -23.03
CA LYS A 149 -26.69 1.41 -22.64
C LYS A 149 -26.81 0.78 -21.27
N SER A 150 -26.22 -0.39 -21.13
CA SER A 150 -25.98 -1.06 -19.85
C SER A 150 -24.53 -1.46 -19.75
N ALA A 151 -23.92 -1.30 -18.58
CA ALA A 151 -22.57 -1.78 -18.32
C ALA A 151 -22.44 -2.26 -16.88
N TRP A 152 -21.68 -3.33 -16.71
CA TRP A 152 -21.39 -3.97 -15.43
C TRP A 152 -19.99 -4.58 -15.47
N ARG A 153 -19.43 -4.83 -14.28
CA ARG A 153 -18.14 -5.50 -14.14
C ARG A 153 -18.26 -6.99 -14.39
N GLN A 154 -17.26 -7.56 -15.04
CA GLN A 154 -17.12 -9.01 -15.25
C GLN A 154 -16.28 -9.67 -14.17
N ASP A 155 -15.45 -8.91 -13.46
CA ASP A 155 -14.56 -9.38 -12.40
C ASP A 155 -14.53 -8.35 -11.25
N PHE A 156 -14.39 -8.85 -10.01
CA PHE A 156 -14.19 -8.05 -8.81
C PHE A 156 -12.80 -7.40 -8.77
N ARG A 157 -11.81 -7.98 -9.45
CA ARG A 157 -10.47 -7.42 -9.56
C ARG A 157 -10.40 -6.36 -10.64
N CYS A 158 -9.63 -5.33 -10.37
CA CYS A 158 -9.26 -4.37 -11.40
C CYS A 158 -8.26 -5.03 -12.35
N ALA A 159 -8.43 -4.82 -13.65
CA ALA A 159 -7.40 -5.20 -14.60
C ALA A 159 -6.07 -4.59 -14.14
N PRO A 160 -4.95 -5.34 -14.17
CA PRO A 160 -3.67 -4.79 -13.79
C PRO A 160 -3.45 -3.54 -14.63
N GLN A 161 -3.41 -2.37 -13.98
CA GLN A 161 -2.98 -1.17 -14.66
C GLN A 161 -1.57 -1.49 -15.18
N ASN A 162 -1.27 -1.10 -16.42
CA ASN A 162 0.08 -1.19 -16.98
C ASN A 162 0.99 -0.20 -16.24
N VAL A 163 1.16 -0.38 -14.94
CA VAL A 163 2.21 0.22 -14.16
C VAL A 163 3.45 -0.45 -14.71
N ARG A 164 4.18 0.29 -15.54
CA ARG A 164 5.51 -0.11 -16.00
C ARG A 164 6.30 -0.43 -14.74
N SER A 165 6.47 -1.72 -14.46
CA SER A 165 7.32 -2.16 -13.36
C SER A 165 8.65 -1.47 -13.56
N ARG A 166 9.06 -0.68 -12.57
CA ARG A 166 10.40 -0.11 -12.55
C ARG A 166 11.31 -1.35 -12.51
N ARG A 167 12.00 -1.62 -13.62
CA ARG A 167 12.97 -2.72 -13.72
C ARG A 167 14.16 -2.37 -12.83
N ALA A 168 13.97 -2.45 -11.52
CA ALA A 168 15.09 -2.55 -10.61
C ALA A 168 15.59 -3.98 -10.78
N VAL A 169 16.82 -4.12 -11.27
CA VAL A 169 17.50 -5.41 -11.29
C VAL A 169 17.58 -5.90 -9.86
N ASP A 170 17.09 -7.11 -9.58
CA ASP A 170 17.31 -7.74 -8.28
C ASP A 170 18.80 -8.09 -8.17
N LEU A 171 19.55 -7.18 -7.55
CA LEU A 171 20.97 -7.33 -7.25
C LEU A 171 21.29 -8.64 -6.51
N LEU A 172 20.35 -9.17 -5.72
CA LEU A 172 20.53 -10.42 -5.00
C LEU A 172 20.39 -11.64 -5.92
N GLU A 173 19.51 -11.56 -6.92
CA GLU A 173 19.33 -12.58 -7.94
C GLU A 173 20.55 -12.66 -8.87
N GLU A 174 21.02 -11.51 -9.38
CA GLU A 174 22.21 -11.45 -10.24
C GLU A 174 23.47 -11.94 -9.53
N LYS A 175 23.65 -11.59 -8.25
CA LYS A 175 24.76 -12.13 -7.44
C LYS A 175 24.69 -13.64 -7.28
N ARG A 176 23.49 -14.20 -7.12
CA ARG A 176 23.28 -15.66 -7.03
C ARG A 176 23.58 -16.35 -8.35
N LYS A 177 23.15 -15.76 -9.46
CA LYS A 177 23.41 -16.25 -10.81
C LYS A 177 24.92 -16.28 -11.09
N LEU A 178 25.64 -15.20 -10.84
CA LEU A 178 27.10 -15.17 -11.02
C LEU A 178 27.82 -16.18 -10.12
N ALA A 179 27.39 -16.34 -8.88
CA ALA A 179 27.96 -17.35 -7.99
C ALA A 179 27.69 -18.78 -8.48
N SER A 180 26.60 -19.02 -9.21
CA SER A 180 26.26 -20.34 -9.75
C SER A 180 27.08 -20.74 -10.98
N GLU A 181 27.76 -19.80 -11.65
CA GLU A 181 28.63 -20.09 -12.80
C GLU A 181 29.93 -20.83 -12.43
N TYR A 182 30.32 -20.79 -11.16
CA TYR A 182 31.48 -21.53 -10.67
C TYR A 182 31.02 -22.90 -10.18
N ASP A 183 31.66 -23.99 -10.60
CA ASP A 183 31.36 -25.32 -10.05
C ASP A 183 32.01 -25.55 -8.68
N ASP A 184 33.22 -25.04 -8.51
CA ASP A 184 34.04 -25.18 -7.30
C ASP A 184 33.43 -24.47 -6.08
N ALA A 185 33.32 -25.20 -4.97
CA ALA A 185 32.69 -24.71 -3.74
C ALA A 185 33.45 -23.54 -3.10
N GLU A 186 34.79 -23.53 -3.16
CA GLU A 186 35.59 -22.42 -2.66
C GLU A 186 35.43 -21.16 -3.53
N LEU A 187 35.32 -21.33 -4.85
CA LEU A 187 35.07 -20.23 -5.78
C LEU A 187 33.67 -19.64 -5.61
N LYS A 188 32.65 -20.48 -5.36
CA LYS A 188 31.29 -20.04 -5.00
C LYS A 188 31.29 -19.16 -3.74
N ILE A 189 32.00 -19.59 -2.70
CA ILE A 189 32.12 -18.83 -1.44
C ILE A 189 32.89 -17.53 -1.67
N CYS A 190 33.97 -17.58 -2.44
CA CYS A 190 34.77 -16.40 -2.79
C CYS A 190 33.94 -15.35 -3.55
N CYS A 191 33.12 -15.78 -4.52
CA CYS A 191 32.22 -14.92 -5.28
C CYS A 191 31.18 -14.24 -4.37
N LYS A 192 30.52 -14.99 -3.48
CA LYS A 192 29.56 -14.43 -2.51
C LYS A 192 30.21 -13.38 -1.60
N ASN A 193 31.41 -13.66 -1.11
CA ASN A 193 32.16 -12.75 -0.24
C ASN A 193 32.71 -11.51 -0.98
N ALA A 194 32.94 -11.60 -2.29
CA ALA A 194 33.36 -10.47 -3.11
C ALA A 194 32.32 -9.32 -3.07
N PHE A 195 31.03 -9.65 -3.00
CA PHE A 195 29.92 -8.70 -2.95
C PHE A 195 29.58 -8.14 -1.57
N SER A 196 30.28 -8.60 -0.52
CA SER A 196 30.07 -8.09 0.84
C SER A 196 30.55 -6.65 0.96
N LEU A 197 29.71 -5.80 1.53
CA LEU A 197 30.03 -4.41 1.86
C LEU A 197 31.01 -4.39 3.03
N ILE A 198 32.12 -3.66 2.90
CA ILE A 198 33.09 -3.46 3.98
C ILE A 198 33.09 -1.97 4.31
N PRO A 199 32.89 -1.59 5.59
CA PRO A 199 32.74 -0.19 6.01
C PRO A 199 34.03 0.65 5.99
N MET A 200 35.08 0.24 5.27
CA MET A 200 36.35 0.98 5.17
C MET A 200 36.53 1.62 3.79
N ASN A 201 36.94 2.90 3.79
CA ASN A 201 36.91 3.79 2.63
C ASN A 201 37.98 3.52 1.55
N GLU A 202 39.00 2.69 1.80
CA GLU A 202 40.17 2.53 0.91
C GLU A 202 40.43 1.11 0.39
N ASN A 203 39.43 0.24 0.31
CA ASN A 203 39.64 -1.12 -0.20
C ASN A 203 39.03 -1.31 -1.59
N THR A 204 39.79 -0.94 -2.63
CA THR A 204 39.43 -1.30 -4.02
C THR A 204 39.36 -2.83 -4.17
N CYS A 205 38.60 -3.31 -5.16
CA CYS A 205 38.49 -4.74 -5.44
C CYS A 205 39.85 -5.40 -5.76
N GLU A 206 40.79 -4.64 -6.32
CA GLU A 206 42.16 -5.11 -6.60
C GLU A 206 42.98 -5.32 -5.33
N THR A 207 42.91 -4.40 -4.37
CA THR A 207 43.57 -4.57 -3.07
C THR A 207 43.00 -5.77 -2.33
N ARG A 208 41.67 -5.96 -2.38
CA ARG A 208 40.99 -7.13 -1.81
C ARG A 208 41.41 -8.42 -2.49
N SER A 209 41.57 -8.40 -3.82
CA SER A 209 41.93 -9.62 -4.54
C SER A 209 43.37 -10.05 -4.31
N ARG A 210 44.29 -9.10 -4.21
CA ARG A 210 45.68 -9.38 -3.83
C ARG A 210 45.77 -10.04 -2.45
N ARG A 211 45.01 -9.59 -1.45
CA ARG A 211 45.01 -10.21 -0.11
C ARG A 211 44.53 -11.65 -0.14
N VAL A 212 43.45 -11.94 -0.87
CA VAL A 212 42.94 -13.31 -1.00
C VAL A 212 43.90 -14.20 -1.80
N PHE A 213 44.56 -13.65 -2.82
CA PHE A 213 45.60 -14.37 -3.55
C PHE A 213 46.80 -14.75 -2.68
N LEU A 214 47.23 -13.88 -1.76
CA LEU A 214 48.33 -14.18 -0.83
C LEU A 214 48.01 -15.37 0.09
N VAL A 215 46.74 -15.58 0.43
CA VAL A 215 46.30 -16.65 1.35
C VAL A 215 45.91 -17.93 0.60
N LYS A 216 45.17 -17.81 -0.51
CA LYS A 216 44.54 -18.94 -1.20
C LYS A 216 45.01 -19.18 -2.65
N LYS A 217 45.90 -18.35 -3.21
CA LYS A 217 46.35 -18.40 -4.64
C LYS A 217 45.24 -18.39 -5.71
N ILE A 218 44.01 -17.99 -5.36
CA ILE A 218 42.86 -17.91 -6.29
C ILE A 218 42.86 -16.55 -6.99
N ARG A 219 43.22 -16.48 -8.28
CA ARG A 219 43.41 -15.22 -9.03
C ARG A 219 42.21 -14.78 -9.89
N ARG A 220 41.40 -15.73 -10.39
CA ARG A 220 40.42 -15.48 -11.47
C ARG A 220 39.07 -14.90 -11.01
N VAL A 221 38.59 -15.24 -9.82
CA VAL A 221 37.18 -14.99 -9.44
C VAL A 221 36.90 -13.53 -9.06
N GLN A 222 37.85 -12.83 -8.45
CA GLN A 222 37.57 -11.50 -7.88
C GLN A 222 37.57 -10.36 -8.92
N MET A 223 38.29 -10.51 -10.04
CA MET A 223 38.32 -9.49 -11.11
C MET A 223 37.01 -9.46 -11.90
N LEU A 224 36.40 -10.62 -12.16
CA LEU A 224 35.12 -10.73 -12.89
C LEU A 224 33.96 -10.14 -12.08
N SER A 225 33.94 -10.37 -10.77
CA SER A 225 32.93 -9.80 -9.87
C SER A 225 32.98 -8.26 -9.76
N LYS A 226 34.11 -7.60 -10.08
CA LYS A 226 34.24 -6.12 -10.11
C LYS A 226 33.51 -5.52 -11.32
N SER A 227 33.69 -6.11 -12.51
CA SER A 227 33.03 -5.65 -13.73
C SER A 227 31.52 -5.77 -13.61
N ALA A 228 31.05 -6.92 -13.09
CA ALA A 228 29.64 -7.16 -12.81
C ALA A 228 29.09 -6.22 -11.72
N ALA A 229 29.81 -6.01 -10.60
CA ALA A 229 29.33 -5.15 -9.50
C ALA A 229 29.27 -3.65 -9.86
N LEU A 230 30.16 -3.16 -10.73
CA LEU A 230 30.12 -1.78 -11.23
C LEU A 230 29.02 -1.58 -12.28
N GLN A 231 28.79 -2.56 -13.16
CA GLN A 231 27.71 -2.52 -14.16
C GLN A 231 26.31 -2.68 -13.55
N LEU A 232 26.19 -3.36 -12.40
CA LEU A 232 24.92 -3.54 -11.69
C LEU A 232 24.55 -2.38 -10.74
N ARG A 233 25.47 -1.43 -10.51
CA ARG A 233 25.25 -0.25 -9.66
C ARG A 233 24.90 1.04 -10.42
N SER A 234 25.03 1.03 -11.76
CA SER A 234 24.57 2.10 -12.67
C SER A 234 23.15 1.84 -13.14
#